data_AF-A0A8C2HIM6-F1
#
_entry.id   AF-A0A8C2HIM6-F1
#
_cell.length_a   1.000
_cell.length_b   1.000
_cell.length_c   1.000
_cell.angle_alpha   90.00
_cell.angle_beta   90.00
_cell.angle_gamma   90.00
#
_symmetry.space_group_name_H-M   'P 1'
#
loop_
_entity.id
_entity.type
_entity.pdbx_description
1 polymer ?
#
loop_
_entity_poly.entity_id
_entity_poly.type
_entity_poly.pdbx_seq_one_letter_code
_entity_poly.pdbx_strand_id
1 'polypeptide(L)'
;MTTAARPTFEPARGGRGKGEGDLSALSKQYSSRDLPGHTKIKYRQPTQDAPEEVRARDFRRELEERERVAVKSRDRGARGEEEWMNLGKRNASLMTPCALNSTRNSWRNMLNNCRYRTVFQQFVLTFFFFFF
;
A
#
# COMPACT_ATOMS: atom_id res chain seq x y z
N MET A 1 -6.06 42.29 18.15
CA MET A 1 -6.13 40.81 18.09
C MET A 1 -4.96 40.25 18.86
N THR A 2 -5.19 39.45 19.90
CA THR A 2 -4.13 38.80 20.68
C THR A 2 -3.94 37.36 20.20
N THR A 3 -2.71 36.93 19.92
CA THR A 3 -2.40 35.61 19.38
C THR A 3 -2.24 34.58 20.51
N ALA A 4 -3.24 33.72 20.68
CA ALA A 4 -3.17 32.59 21.61
C ALA A 4 -2.27 31.45 21.09
N ALA A 5 -2.07 31.37 19.77
CA ALA A 5 -1.15 30.41 19.16
C ALA A 5 0.31 30.81 19.47
N ARG A 6 1.01 29.97 20.22
CA ARG A 6 2.42 30.10 20.55
C ARG A 6 3.14 28.81 20.10
N PRO A 7 4.33 28.89 19.49
CA PRO A 7 5.13 27.71 19.19
C PRO A 7 5.68 27.08 20.48
N THR A 8 5.82 25.76 20.50
CA THR A 8 6.48 25.02 21.59
C THR A 8 7.98 24.93 21.28
N PHE A 9 8.81 25.63 22.04
CA PHE A 9 10.27 25.61 21.86
C PHE A 9 10.96 24.49 22.64
N GLU A 10 10.37 24.05 23.75
CA GLU A 10 10.87 22.95 24.58
C GLU A 10 9.81 21.84 24.66
N PRO A 11 10.15 20.59 24.29
CA PRO A 11 9.21 19.48 24.38
C PRO A 11 8.99 19.04 25.83
N ALA A 12 7.83 18.45 26.12
CA ALA A 12 7.56 17.87 27.43
C ALA A 12 8.53 16.70 27.72
N ARG A 13 9.13 16.70 28.91
CA ARG A 13 10.06 15.66 29.37
C ARG A 13 9.28 14.53 30.06
N GLY A 14 9.56 13.28 29.67
CA GLY A 14 9.06 12.09 30.36
C GLY A 14 9.66 11.92 31.77
N GLY A 15 9.05 11.07 32.59
CA GLY A 15 9.48 10.75 33.96
C GLY A 15 8.49 11.18 35.05
N ARG A 16 7.35 11.77 34.69
CA ARG A 16 6.32 12.27 35.64
C ARG A 16 4.94 11.67 35.40
N GLY A 17 4.78 10.85 34.36
CA GLY A 17 3.51 10.26 33.94
C GLY A 17 3.19 8.91 34.60
N LYS A 18 2.05 8.32 34.22
CA LYS A 18 1.65 6.96 34.62
C LYS A 18 2.74 5.97 34.20
N GLY A 19 3.27 5.21 35.16
CA GLY A 19 4.24 4.14 34.91
C GLY A 19 5.72 4.56 34.82
N GLU A 20 6.05 5.84 34.94
CA GLU A 20 7.44 6.32 34.76
C GLU A 20 8.21 6.54 36.07
N GLY A 21 7.52 6.66 37.21
CA GLY A 21 8.10 6.77 38.56
C GLY A 21 7.56 5.67 39.49
N ASP A 22 6.94 6.06 40.61
CA ASP A 22 6.34 5.13 41.58
C ASP A 22 5.05 4.46 41.06
N LEU A 23 5.07 3.84 39.86
CA LEU A 23 3.92 3.24 39.14
C LEU A 23 2.62 4.07 39.28
N SER A 24 2.79 5.39 39.41
CA SER A 24 1.85 6.36 39.99
C SER A 24 0.77 5.74 40.89
N ALA A 25 1.17 5.32 42.10
CA ALA A 25 0.29 4.98 43.23
C ALA A 25 -0.91 4.07 42.87
N LEU A 26 -0.64 2.90 42.26
CA LEU A 26 -1.60 1.80 42.07
C LEU A 26 -2.98 2.23 41.52
N SER A 27 -2.98 3.12 40.53
CA SER A 27 -4.19 3.46 39.78
C SER A 27 -4.82 2.20 39.17
N LYS A 28 -6.11 1.95 39.46
CA LYS A 28 -6.91 0.85 38.88
C LYS A 28 -7.37 1.11 37.44
N GLN A 29 -7.01 2.24 36.85
CA GLN A 29 -7.36 2.59 35.48
C GLN A 29 -6.46 1.83 34.50
N TYR A 30 -7.06 1.05 33.61
CA TYR A 30 -6.40 0.37 32.49
C TYR A 30 -7.15 0.66 31.20
N SER A 31 -6.42 0.73 30.08
CA SER A 31 -7.00 0.83 28.74
C SER A 31 -7.37 -0.56 28.21
N SER A 32 -8.27 -0.62 27.23
CA SER A 32 -8.54 -1.86 26.49
C SER A 32 -7.29 -2.43 25.80
N ARG A 33 -6.30 -1.57 25.50
CA ARG A 33 -5.01 -1.96 24.91
C ARG A 33 -4.03 -2.59 25.90
N ASP A 34 -4.21 -2.33 27.19
CA ASP A 34 -3.34 -2.85 28.25
C ASP A 34 -3.76 -4.26 28.70
N LEU A 35 -4.87 -4.76 28.16
CA LEU A 35 -5.30 -6.14 28.40
C LEU A 35 -4.25 -7.12 27.88
N PRO A 36 -4.11 -8.30 28.50
CA PRO A 36 -3.10 -9.28 28.10
C PRO A 36 -3.21 -9.66 26.61
N GLY A 37 -2.22 -9.23 25.83
CA GLY A 37 -2.06 -9.56 24.42
C GLY A 37 -0.63 -10.02 24.17
N HIS A 38 -0.45 -11.10 23.43
CA HIS A 38 0.87 -11.66 23.12
C HIS A 38 1.73 -11.97 24.36
N THR A 39 1.17 -12.70 25.32
CA THR A 39 1.84 -13.10 26.57
C THR A 39 2.99 -14.11 26.39
N LYS A 40 3.22 -14.59 25.17
CA LYS A 40 4.28 -15.55 24.84
C LYS A 40 5.21 -14.96 23.78
N ILE A 41 6.48 -14.82 24.13
CA ILE A 41 7.54 -14.40 23.21
C ILE A 41 7.95 -15.60 22.35
N LYS A 42 8.00 -15.40 21.03
CA LYS A 42 8.47 -16.41 20.08
C LYS A 42 9.99 -16.32 19.95
N TYR A 43 10.66 -17.46 20.08
CA TYR A 43 12.10 -17.57 19.82
C TYR A 43 12.34 -18.03 18.39
N ARG A 44 13.44 -17.54 17.79
CA ARG A 44 13.91 -18.02 16.49
C ARG A 44 14.30 -19.48 16.61
N GLN A 45 13.70 -20.32 15.78
CA GLN A 45 14.06 -21.73 15.69
C GLN A 45 15.35 -21.91 14.89
N PRO A 46 16.08 -23.02 15.07
CA PRO A 46 17.10 -23.41 14.09
C PRO A 46 16.47 -23.45 12.69
N THR A 47 17.17 -22.99 11.66
CA THR A 47 16.66 -22.68 10.29
C THR A 47 15.99 -21.31 10.13
N GLN A 48 15.68 -20.57 11.20
CA GLN A 48 15.09 -19.21 11.15
C GLN A 48 16.08 -18.10 11.52
N ASP A 49 17.37 -18.33 11.27
CA ASP A 49 18.47 -17.48 11.70
C ASP A 49 18.59 -17.44 13.23
N ALA A 50 18.70 -18.63 13.84
CA ALA A 50 19.08 -18.72 15.24
C ALA A 50 20.45 -18.04 15.46
N PRO A 51 20.69 -17.40 16.61
CA PRO A 51 21.93 -16.65 16.85
C PRO A 51 23.19 -17.50 16.75
N GLU A 52 23.07 -18.81 16.99
CA GLU A 52 24.16 -19.78 16.86
C GLU A 52 24.57 -19.99 15.40
N GLU A 53 23.60 -20.17 14.50
CA GLU A 53 23.82 -20.31 13.06
C GLU A 53 24.38 -19.01 12.46
N VAL A 54 23.84 -17.85 12.88
CA VAL A 54 24.31 -16.53 12.45
C VAL A 54 25.78 -16.33 12.80
N ARG A 55 26.24 -16.77 13.97
CA ARG A 55 27.64 -16.63 14.41
C ARG A 55 28.61 -17.49 13.59
N ALA A 56 28.16 -18.63 13.08
CA ALA A 56 29.00 -19.56 12.32
C ALA A 56 29.07 -19.25 10.81
N ARG A 57 28.27 -18.30 10.30
CA ARG A 57 28.18 -18.01 8.87
C ARG A 57 29.17 -16.95 8.39
N ASP A 58 29.80 -17.23 7.24
CA ASP A 58 30.63 -16.29 6.50
C ASP A 58 29.79 -15.40 5.56
N PHE A 59 29.29 -14.27 6.06
CA PHE A 59 28.38 -13.40 5.30
C PHE A 59 28.98 -12.83 4.00
N ARG A 60 30.30 -12.56 3.96
CA ARG A 60 30.94 -11.97 2.76
C ARG A 60 30.84 -12.90 1.56
N ARG A 61 31.23 -14.16 1.75
CA ARG A 61 31.21 -15.17 0.67
C ARG A 61 29.78 -15.46 0.20
N GLU A 62 28.84 -15.59 1.13
CA GLU A 62 27.44 -15.85 0.78
C GLU A 62 26.79 -14.68 0.03
N LEU A 63 27.10 -13.45 0.44
CA LEU A 63 26.61 -12.24 -0.23
C LEU A 63 27.15 -12.15 -1.66
N GLU A 64 28.47 -12.31 -1.85
CA GLU A 64 29.09 -12.29 -3.18
C GLU A 64 28.49 -13.34 -4.12
N GLU A 65 28.20 -14.55 -3.61
CA GLU A 65 27.57 -15.60 -4.40
C GLU A 65 26.12 -15.24 -4.79
N ARG A 66 25.34 -14.72 -3.85
CA ARG A 66 23.96 -14.27 -4.11
C ARG A 66 23.93 -13.11 -5.11
N GLU A 67 24.90 -12.19 -5.03
CA GLU A 67 25.03 -11.10 -6.00
C GLU A 67 25.39 -11.61 -7.39
N ARG A 68 26.34 -12.54 -7.52
CA ARG A 68 26.66 -13.19 -8.79
C ARG A 68 25.43 -13.86 -9.42
N VAL A 69 24.65 -14.60 -8.62
CA VAL A 69 23.42 -15.24 -9.07
C VAL A 69 22.35 -14.21 -9.46
N ALA A 70 22.19 -13.14 -8.68
CA ALA A 70 21.21 -12.08 -8.95
C ALA A 70 21.54 -11.31 -10.24
N VAL A 71 22.81 -11.02 -10.52
CA VAL A 71 23.22 -10.41 -11.79
C VAL A 71 22.90 -11.34 -12.96
N LYS A 72 23.25 -12.62 -12.85
CA LYS A 72 22.97 -13.63 -13.88
C LYS A 72 21.47 -13.86 -14.12
N SER A 73 20.65 -13.79 -13.06
CA SER A 73 19.20 -13.92 -13.18
C SER A 73 18.55 -12.67 -13.75
N ARG A 74 19.06 -11.47 -13.45
CA ARG A 74 18.62 -10.22 -14.10
C ARG A 74 18.93 -10.20 -15.59
N ASP A 75 20.09 -10.69 -16.02
CA ASP A 75 20.41 -10.79 -17.45
C ASP A 75 19.48 -11.76 -18.20
N ARG A 76 19.08 -12.86 -17.55
CA ARG A 76 18.10 -13.80 -18.12
C ARG A 76 16.67 -13.27 -18.03
N GLY A 77 16.32 -12.59 -16.94
CA GLY A 77 15.02 -11.97 -16.71
C GLY A 77 14.76 -10.82 -17.68
N ALA A 78 15.76 -9.98 -17.95
CA ALA A 78 15.67 -8.93 -18.97
C ALA A 78 15.40 -9.51 -20.36
N ARG A 79 16.08 -10.59 -20.76
CA ARG A 79 15.81 -11.28 -22.03
C ARG A 79 14.41 -11.89 -22.09
N GLY A 80 13.92 -12.46 -20.98
CA GLY A 80 12.57 -13.04 -20.89
C GLY A 80 11.46 -12.00 -20.83
N GLU A 81 11.67 -10.87 -20.15
CA GLU A 81 10.75 -9.72 -20.11
C GLU A 81 10.67 -9.04 -21.47
N GLU A 82 11.80 -8.87 -22.17
CA GLU A 82 11.80 -8.40 -23.56
C GLU A 82 11.02 -9.35 -24.48
N GLU A 83 11.16 -10.66 -24.31
CA GLU A 83 10.41 -11.66 -25.09
C GLU A 83 8.90 -11.62 -24.79
N TRP A 84 8.51 -11.52 -23.52
CA TRP A 84 7.10 -11.35 -23.11
C TRP A 84 6.50 -10.03 -23.61
N MET A 85 7.25 -8.93 -23.51
CA MET A 85 6.84 -7.62 -24.04
C MET A 85 6.72 -7.66 -25.57
N ASN A 86 7.62 -8.35 -26.27
CA ASN A 86 7.55 -8.51 -27.73
C ASN A 86 6.41 -9.45 -28.15
N LEU A 87 6.11 -10.51 -27.40
CA LEU A 87 4.93 -11.35 -27.60
C LEU A 87 3.64 -10.55 -27.41
N GLY A 88 3.57 -9.71 -26.38
CA GLY A 88 2.46 -8.77 -26.13
C GLY A 88 2.25 -7.79 -27.29
N LYS A 89 3.33 -7.22 -27.84
CA LYS A 89 3.27 -6.32 -29.01
C LYS A 89 2.80 -7.04 -30.29
N ARG A 90 3.26 -8.27 -30.55
CA ARG A 90 2.81 -9.09 -31.69
C ARG A 90 1.32 -9.44 -31.59
N ASN A 91 0.84 -9.80 -30.40
CA ASN A 91 -0.57 -10.07 -30.15
C ASN A 91 -1.43 -8.80 -30.26
N ALA A 92 -0.91 -7.64 -29.83
CA ALA A 92 -1.57 -6.36 -30.00
C ALA A 92 -1.64 -5.92 -31.48
N SER A 93 -0.62 -6.21 -32.30
CA SER A 93 -0.65 -5.91 -33.74
C SER A 93 -1.56 -6.86 -34.54
N LEU A 94 -1.88 -8.03 -33.98
CA LEU A 94 -2.84 -9.00 -34.55
C LEU A 94 -4.30 -8.70 -34.16
N MET A 95 -4.54 -7.72 -33.26
CA MET A 95 -5.89 -7.25 -32.96
C MET A 95 -6.37 -6.34 -34.10
N THR A 96 -7.22 -6.88 -34.98
CA THR A 96 -7.92 -6.11 -36.00
C THR A 96 -8.84 -5.06 -35.35
N PRO A 97 -8.96 -3.83 -35.89
CA PRO A 97 -9.77 -2.76 -35.31
C PRO A 97 -11.27 -2.96 -35.62
N CYS A 98 -11.81 -4.13 -35.27
CA CYS A 98 -13.23 -4.43 -35.42
C CYS A 98 -14.01 -4.11 -34.12
N ALA A 99 -13.31 -4.07 -32.98
CA ALA A 99 -13.93 -3.88 -31.66
C ALA A 99 -14.11 -2.41 -31.22
N LEU A 100 -13.46 -1.44 -31.87
CA LEU A 100 -13.59 -0.01 -31.56
C LEU A 100 -14.73 0.70 -32.32
N ASN A 101 -15.22 0.12 -33.41
CA ASN A 101 -16.32 0.69 -34.19
C ASN A 101 -17.72 0.25 -33.68
N SER A 102 -17.82 -0.90 -32.99
CA SER A 102 -19.08 -1.41 -32.44
C SER A 102 -19.54 -0.62 -31.20
N THR A 103 -18.62 -0.36 -30.26
CA THR A 103 -18.90 0.48 -29.08
C THR A 103 -19.22 1.91 -29.50
N ARG A 104 -18.45 2.52 -30.42
CA ARG A 104 -18.72 3.90 -30.87
C ARG A 104 -20.11 4.08 -31.52
N ASN A 105 -20.62 3.07 -32.22
CA ASN A 105 -21.95 3.10 -32.84
C ASN A 105 -23.09 2.81 -31.83
N SER A 106 -22.82 2.08 -30.75
CA SER A 106 -23.78 1.83 -29.67
C SER A 106 -24.09 3.11 -28.87
N TRP A 107 -23.06 3.88 -28.49
CA TRP A 107 -23.23 5.16 -27.78
C TRP A 107 -23.93 6.23 -28.64
N ARG A 108 -23.69 6.22 -29.95
CA ARG A 108 -24.35 7.14 -30.90
C ARG A 108 -25.83 6.83 -31.08
N ASN A 109 -26.23 5.56 -30.98
CA ASN A 109 -27.65 5.15 -30.99
C ASN A 109 -28.35 5.40 -29.65
N MET A 110 -27.63 5.36 -28.53
CA MET A 110 -28.18 5.66 -27.21
C MET A 110 -28.54 7.15 -27.03
N LEU A 111 -27.77 8.06 -27.64
CA LEU A 111 -28.00 9.51 -27.58
C LEU A 111 -29.11 10.03 -28.50
N ASN A 112 -29.55 9.25 -29.50
CA ASN A 112 -30.60 9.64 -30.44
C ASN A 112 -32.00 9.08 -30.11
N ASN A 113 -32.13 8.28 -29.04
CA ASN A 113 -33.41 7.76 -28.60
C ASN A 113 -34.08 8.77 -27.65
N CYS A 114 -35.07 9.52 -28.16
CA CYS A 114 -35.84 10.59 -27.54
C CYS A 114 -36.58 10.25 -26.22
N ARG A 115 -36.25 9.15 -25.53
CA ARG A 115 -36.80 8.78 -24.23
C ARG A 115 -35.92 9.13 -23.02
N TYR A 116 -34.67 9.58 -23.22
CA TYR A 116 -33.76 9.96 -22.11
C TYR A 116 -33.62 11.47 -21.88
N ARG A 117 -34.30 12.30 -22.67
CA ARG A 117 -34.23 13.77 -22.50
C ARG A 117 -34.93 14.25 -21.21
N THR A 118 -35.92 13.52 -20.73
CA THR A 118 -36.65 13.87 -19.49
C THR A 118 -35.92 13.44 -18.23
N VAL A 119 -35.12 12.37 -18.28
CA VAL A 119 -34.42 11.84 -17.09
C VAL A 119 -33.13 12.62 -16.81
N PHE A 120 -32.42 13.07 -17.86
CA PHE A 120 -31.19 13.84 -17.69
C PHE A 120 -31.44 15.25 -17.13
N GLN A 121 -32.57 15.87 -17.46
CA GLN A 121 -32.93 17.18 -16.92
C GLN A 121 -33.34 17.11 -15.43
N GLN A 122 -33.85 15.98 -14.95
CA GLN A 122 -34.14 15.77 -13.52
C GLN A 122 -32.85 15.60 -12.69
N PHE A 123 -31.82 14.94 -13.25
CA PHE A 123 -30.59 14.62 -12.53
C PHE A 123 -29.66 15.84 -12.36
N VAL A 124 -29.65 16.76 -13.32
CA VAL A 124 -28.86 18.00 -13.23
C VAL A 124 -29.48 18.98 -12.22
N LEU A 125 -30.82 18.99 -12.08
CA LEU A 125 -31.54 19.84 -11.12
C LEU A 125 -31.42 19.37 -9.66
N THR A 126 -31.25 18.07 -9.41
CA THR A 126 -31.05 17.56 -8.04
C THR A 126 -29.61 17.66 -7.56
N PHE A 127 -28.62 17.60 -8.46
CA PHE A 127 -27.21 17.77 -8.09
C PHE A 127 -26.82 19.23 -7.83
N PHE A 128 -27.48 20.19 -8.47
CA PHE A 128 -27.20 21.62 -8.27
C PHE A 128 -27.81 22.22 -6.99
N PHE A 129 -28.84 21.59 -6.41
CA PHE A 129 -29.51 22.09 -5.19
C PHE A 129 -28.96 21.51 -3.88
N PHE A 130 -28.06 20.51 -3.95
CA PHE A 130 -27.48 19.87 -2.76
C PHE A 130 -26.02 20.30 -2.50
N PHE A 131 -25.46 21.17 -3.34
CA PHE A 131 -24.07 21.65 -3.22
C PHE A 131 -23.94 23.19 -3.19
N PHE A 132 -25.01 23.86 -2.75
CA PHE A 132 -24.98 25.26 -2.29
C PHE A 132 -25.76 25.41 -1.00
#